data_AF-A0A920V6B1-F1
#
_entry.id   AF-A0A920V6B1-F1
#
_cell.length_a   1.000
_cell.length_b   1.000
_cell.length_c   1.000
_cell.angle_alpha   90.00
_cell.angle_beta   90.00
_cell.angle_gamma   90.00
#
_symmetry.space_group_name_H-M   'P 1'
#
loop_
_entity.id
_entity.type
_entity.pdbx_description
1 polymer ?
#
loop_
_entity_poly.entity_id
_entity_poly.type
_entity_poly.pdbx_seq_one_letter_code
_entity_poly.pdbx_strand_id
1 'polypeptide(L)' 'MEEPEKNKNELVHTLNGSGLAFGRTLLAILELNQLENGSVKVPEALRGYFNKKENFSDLTFQIKI' A
#
# COMPACT_ATOMS: atom_id res chain seq x y z
N MET A 1 -43.14 -23.70 -9.42
CA MET A 1 -41.96 -22.84 -9.23
C MET A 1 -41.35 -22.67 -10.60
N GLU A 2 -41.44 -21.49 -11.19
CA GLU A 2 -40.86 -21.23 -12.53
C GLU A 2 -39.34 -21.23 -12.44
N GLU A 3 -38.67 -21.89 -13.39
CA GLU A 3 -37.21 -21.84 -13.48
C GLU A 3 -36.79 -20.43 -13.93
N PRO A 4 -35.74 -19.85 -13.31
CA PRO A 4 -35.22 -18.56 -13.76
C PRO A 4 -34.69 -18.69 -15.19
N GLU A 5 -35.18 -17.84 -16.09
CA GLU A 5 -34.70 -17.77 -17.48
C GLU A 5 -33.20 -17.41 -17.52
N LYS A 6 -32.35 -18.43 -17.71
CA LYS A 6 -30.88 -18.36 -17.65
C LYS A 6 -30.20 -17.51 -18.73
N ASN A 7 -30.94 -16.76 -19.55
CA ASN A 7 -30.41 -16.10 -20.75
C ASN A 7 -30.72 -14.60 -20.85
N LYS A 8 -31.14 -13.97 -19.74
CA LYS A 8 -31.37 -12.52 -19.67
C LYS A 8 -30.18 -11.84 -19.01
N ASN A 9 -29.69 -10.74 -19.60
CA ASN A 9 -28.62 -9.95 -18.99
C ASN A 9 -29.11 -9.34 -17.67
N GLU A 10 -28.32 -9.52 -16.61
CA GLU A 10 -28.56 -8.93 -15.29
C GLU A 10 -27.57 -7.80 -15.00
N LEU A 11 -27.99 -6.82 -14.20
CA LEU A 11 -27.10 -5.75 -13.74
C LEU A 11 -26.14 -6.29 -12.68
N VAL A 12 -24.84 -6.02 -12.84
CA VAL A 12 -23.84 -6.39 -11.84
C VAL A 12 -23.92 -5.48 -10.62
N HIS A 13 -23.61 -6.04 -9.46
CA HIS A 13 -23.37 -5.25 -8.25
C HIS A 13 -21.99 -4.58 -8.33
N THR A 14 -21.92 -3.33 -7.89
CA THR A 14 -20.66 -2.60 -7.78
C THR A 14 -20.26 -2.49 -6.31
N LEU A 15 -18.98 -2.70 -6.03
CA LEU A 15 -18.37 -2.41 -4.73
C LEU A 15 -17.20 -1.47 -4.96
N ASN A 16 -16.97 -0.57 -4.00
CA ASN A 16 -15.81 0.29 -3.98
C ASN A 16 -15.23 0.34 -2.56
N GLY A 17 -13.92 0.54 -2.49
CA GLY A 17 -13.18 0.66 -1.25
C GLY A 17 -11.77 1.12 -1.55
N SER A 18 -11.23 2.01 -0.73
CA SER A 18 -9.84 2.44 -0.85
C SER A 18 -8.92 1.28 -0.52
N GLY A 19 -8.05 0.91 -1.46
CA GLY A 19 -6.94 -0.01 -1.17
C GLY A 19 -5.99 0.56 -0.11
N LEU A 20 -5.93 1.90 -0.03
CA LEU A 20 -5.55 2.80 1.07
C LEU A 20 -5.52 4.26 0.53
N ALA A 21 -5.55 5.27 1.40
CA ALA A 21 -5.33 6.66 0.98
C ALA A 21 -3.84 7.01 1.01
N PHE A 22 -3.20 7.12 -0.16
CA PHE A 22 -1.73 7.25 -0.28
C PHE A 22 -1.09 8.29 0.65
N GLY A 23 -1.63 9.51 0.71
CA GLY A 23 -1.07 10.57 1.57
C GLY A 23 -1.10 10.21 3.06
N ARG A 24 -2.18 9.56 3.53
CA ARG A 24 -2.30 9.11 4.93
C ARG A 24 -1.35 7.95 5.22
N THR A 25 -1.23 7.02 4.27
CA THR A 25 -0.28 5.92 4.36
C THR A 25 1.16 6.41 4.40
N LEU A 26 1.50 7.42 3.60
CA LEU A 26 2.83 8.04 3.61
C LEU A 26 3.12 8.66 4.98
N LEU A 27 2.21 9.50 5.52
CA LEU A 27 2.39 10.10 6.85
C LEU A 27 2.60 9.04 7.95
N ALA A 28 1.76 8.00 7.97
CA ALA A 28 1.90 6.92 8.93
C ALA A 28 3.24 6.17 8.80
N ILE A 29 3.73 5.96 7.56
CA ILE A 29 5.05 5.36 7.33
C ILE A 29 6.15 6.26 7.88
N LEU A 30 6.09 7.57 7.62
CA LEU A 30 7.10 8.53 8.09
C LEU A 30 7.15 8.59 9.63
N GLU A 31 6.01 8.72 10.29
CA GLU A 31 5.93 8.86 11.75
C GLU A 31 6.32 7.58 12.48
N LEU A 32 5.82 6.42 12.04
CA LEU A 32 6.03 5.16 12.76
C LEU A 32 7.39 4.50 12.50
N ASN A 33 8.09 4.90 11.43
CA ASN A 33 9.38 4.31 11.06
C ASN A 33 10.55 5.30 11.16
N GLN A 34 10.35 6.47 11.78
CA GLN A 34 11.43 7.39 12.06
C GLN A 34 12.39 6.80 13.09
N LEU A 35 13.69 6.92 12.82
CA LEU A 35 14.78 6.53 13.71
C LEU A 35 15.33 7.77 14.44
N GLU A 36 16.08 7.56 15.53
CA GLU A 36 16.62 8.64 16.37
C GLU A 36 17.49 9.65 15.59
N ASN A 37 18.16 9.19 14.53
CA ASN A 37 18.98 10.03 13.66
C ASN A 37 18.17 10.80 12.58
N GLY A 38 16.83 10.73 12.64
CA GLY A 38 15.92 11.40 11.71
C GLY A 38 15.68 10.68 10.38
N SER A 39 16.40 9.59 10.09
CA SER A 39 16.10 8.74 8.92
C SER A 39 14.81 7.95 9.11
N VAL A 40 14.20 7.52 8.01
CA VAL A 40 12.99 6.68 8.05
C VAL A 40 13.33 5.30 7.51
N LYS A 41 13.05 4.27 8.32
CA LYS A 41 13.20 2.87 7.92
C LYS A 41 12.14 2.48 6.89
N VAL A 42 12.55 1.83 5.81
CA VAL A 42 11.62 1.32 4.80
C VAL A 42 10.93 0.05 5.32
N PRO A 43 9.59 0.01 5.40
CA PRO A 43 8.84 -1.19 5.76
C PRO A 43 9.20 -2.37 4.86
N GLU A 44 9.29 -3.57 5.43
CA GLU A 44 9.75 -4.77 4.71
C GLU A 44 8.96 -5.02 3.41
N ALA A 45 7.64 -4.88 3.46
CA ALA A 45 6.74 -5.03 2.32
C ALA A 45 7.03 -4.07 1.16
N LEU A 46 7.65 -2.92 1.43
CA LEU A 46 7.96 -1.89 0.43
C LEU A 46 9.37 -2.04 -0.16
N ARG A 47 10.27 -2.80 0.47
CA ARG A 47 11.69 -2.88 0.07
C ARG A 47 11.92 -3.34 -1.37
N GLY A 48 11.04 -4.22 -1.88
CA GLY A 48 11.11 -4.71 -3.27
C GLY A 48 10.87 -3.63 -4.34
N TYR A 49 10.31 -2.48 -3.94
CA TYR A 49 10.09 -1.32 -4.82
C TYR A 49 11.27 -0.33 -4.81
N PHE A 50 12.30 -0.58 -3.99
CA PHE A 50 13.51 0.23 -3.92
C PHE A 50 14.69 -0.46 -4.65
N ASN A 51 15.69 0.32 -5.05
CA ASN A 51 16.74 -0.15 -5.95
C ASN A 51 17.66 -1.19 -5.27
N LYS A 52 17.97 -2.28 -5.99
CA LYS A 52 18.52 -3.56 -5.49
C LYS A 52 19.99 -3.57 -4.99
N LYS A 53 20.56 -2.43 -4.59
CA LYS A 53 22.02 -2.35 -4.35
C LYS A 53 22.48 -2.54 -2.92
N GLU A 54 21.58 -2.67 -1.94
CA GLU A 54 21.97 -2.76 -0.52
C GLU A 54 21.30 -3.91 0.22
N ASN A 55 21.94 -4.29 1.33
CA ASN A 55 21.42 -5.27 2.27
C ASN A 55 20.08 -4.74 2.84
N PHE A 56 18.99 -5.45 2.58
CA PHE A 56 17.64 -4.97 2.88
C PHE A 56 17.32 -4.85 4.37
N SER A 57 18.16 -5.38 5.26
CA SER A 57 17.95 -5.33 6.72
C SER A 57 17.77 -3.90 7.22
N ASP A 58 18.54 -2.96 6.69
CA ASP A 58 18.71 -1.60 7.22
C ASP A 58 18.41 -0.51 6.18
N LEU A 59 17.57 -0.80 5.18
CA LEU A 59 17.20 0.19 4.18
C LEU A 59 16.46 1.36 4.84
N THR A 60 17.07 2.55 4.74
CA THR A 60 16.51 3.82 5.23
C THR A 60 16.53 4.86 4.13
N PHE A 61 15.71 5.90 4.26
CA PHE A 61 15.83 7.11 3.46
C PHE A 61 15.87 8.35 4.34
N GLN A 62 16.46 9.41 3.78
CA GLN A 62 16.55 10.72 4.41
C GLN A 62 15.49 11.65 3.81
N ILE A 63 14.72 12.31 4.68
CA ILE A 63 13.83 13.39 4.26
C ILE A 63 14.65 14.68 4.28
N LYS A 64 14.84 15.29 3.12
CA LYS A 64 15.36 16.65 3.03
C LYS A 64 14.17 17.58 2.80
N ILE A 65 13.90 18.45 3.76
CA ILE A 65 12.98 19.58 3.59
C ILE A 65 13.74 20.70 2.89
#